data_AF-A0A9W9JSM2-F1
#
_entry.id   AF-A0A9W9JSM2-F1
#
_cell.length_a   1.000
_cell.length_b   1.000
_cell.length_c   1.000
_cell.angle_alpha   90.00
_cell.angle_beta   90.00
_cell.angle_gamma   90.00
#
_symmetry.space_group_name_H-M   'P 1'
#
loop_
_entity.id
_entity.type
_entity.pdbx_description
1 polymer ?
#
loop_
_entity_poly.entity_id
_entity_poly.type
_entity_poly.pdbx_seq_one_letter_code
_entity_poly.pdbx_strand_id
1 'polypeptide(L)'
;MPAIPSWQLPELEDRDDWSKDPAWLVIFLFPTEDEERDQFMQQLITTDEDWHDRPPGSPRRLLQVPWLMDIPVSSSVISSIVKQEEASDSMIFVDEQSRIDNSVILAHYDEDDYTFHTVRAPINRANLLLSAAKDEGFRIDGLVHVLENPEEGVLTKEKNYYSEGSIFILESMTEYEIQNIETALLARGLDDDEFAWVDVSSKLESPDMEGLLAYFESEENEMKSPPSYFLAVDREAVRITNLPAEEQERECPIILASKDGGRLRFGDELSDIHSSLNLGYGFEALEIQNAVNAVVNLSVGNMDFGELAAGPEYLYWKRYQAWVDENLDEYEDGEKTFDCAWVPGQGRIDVERYE
;
A
#
# COMPACT_ATOMS: atom_id res chain seq x y z
N MET A 1 14.76 3.21 -15.30
CA MET A 1 13.98 2.28 -14.46
C MET A 1 12.51 2.64 -14.66
N PRO A 2 11.61 1.65 -14.74
CA PRO A 2 10.18 1.93 -14.83
C PRO A 2 9.72 2.72 -13.59
N ALA A 3 8.83 3.69 -13.78
CA ALA A 3 8.26 4.43 -12.65
C ALA A 3 7.37 3.48 -11.83
N ILE A 4 7.44 3.60 -10.50
CA ILE A 4 6.54 2.86 -9.61
C ILE A 4 5.30 3.70 -9.37
N PRO A 5 4.10 3.20 -9.68
CA PRO A 5 2.87 3.90 -9.35
C PRO A 5 2.82 4.20 -7.86
N SER A 6 2.36 5.40 -7.49
CA SER A 6 2.38 5.83 -6.09
C SER A 6 1.61 4.88 -5.17
N TRP A 7 0.54 4.26 -5.66
CA TRP A 7 -0.28 3.33 -4.89
C TRP A 7 0.37 1.96 -4.64
N GLN A 8 1.54 1.67 -5.25
CA GLN A 8 2.39 0.51 -4.95
C GLN A 8 3.53 0.86 -3.98
N LEU A 9 3.61 2.10 -3.51
CA LEU A 9 4.61 2.50 -2.52
C LEU A 9 4.10 2.18 -1.11
N PRO A 10 5.01 2.01 -0.13
CA PRO A 10 4.62 1.85 1.26
C PRO A 10 3.77 3.04 1.72
N GLU A 11 2.59 2.73 2.26
CA GLU A 11 1.74 3.68 2.96
C GLU A 11 2.22 3.78 4.41
N LEU A 12 2.24 5.00 4.94
CA LEU A 12 2.74 5.29 6.27
C LEU A 12 1.56 5.66 7.14
N GLU A 13 1.39 4.97 8.26
CA GLU A 13 0.28 5.24 9.18
C GLU A 13 0.57 6.51 10.00
N ASP A 14 -0.48 7.27 10.31
CA ASP A 14 -0.39 8.44 11.19
C ASP A 14 0.07 8.04 12.60
N ARG A 15 0.96 8.85 13.17
CA ARG A 15 1.73 8.55 14.39
C ARG A 15 1.32 9.39 15.60
N ASP A 16 0.23 10.14 15.48
CA ASP A 16 -0.25 11.06 16.50
C ASP A 16 -0.50 10.43 17.89
N ASP A 17 -0.66 9.09 18.00
CA ASP A 17 -0.95 8.38 19.26
C ASP A 17 0.21 7.56 19.86
N TRP A 18 1.44 7.66 19.30
CA TRP A 18 2.61 6.90 19.77
C TRP A 18 3.22 7.47 21.05
N SER A 19 2.45 7.42 22.14
CA SER A 19 2.73 8.09 23.41
C SER A 19 3.86 7.46 24.26
N LYS A 20 4.62 6.48 23.75
CA LYS A 20 5.57 5.74 24.61
C LYS A 20 7.03 5.72 24.19
N ASP A 21 7.40 5.71 22.91
CA ASP A 21 8.80 5.83 22.51
C ASP A 21 8.94 6.36 21.08
N PRO A 22 9.59 7.52 20.86
CA PRO A 22 9.79 8.04 19.51
C PRO A 22 10.70 7.11 18.69
N ALA A 23 10.24 6.73 17.50
CA ALA A 23 10.96 5.82 16.60
C ALA A 23 11.07 6.38 15.18
N TRP A 24 12.20 6.13 14.51
CA TRP A 24 12.39 6.46 13.09
C TRP A 24 12.01 5.29 12.19
N LEU A 25 11.26 5.59 11.13
CA LEU A 25 11.10 4.65 10.02
C LEU A 25 12.39 4.57 9.22
N VAL A 26 12.80 3.34 8.90
CA VAL A 26 13.91 3.02 8.02
C VAL A 26 13.34 2.30 6.80
N ILE A 27 13.16 3.05 5.72
CA ILE A 27 12.51 2.57 4.49
C ILE A 27 13.59 2.13 3.51
N PHE A 28 13.57 0.85 3.15
CA PHE A 28 14.45 0.31 2.12
C PHE A 28 13.85 0.58 0.74
N LEU A 29 14.69 1.00 -0.21
CA LEU A 29 14.30 1.37 -1.57
C LEU A 29 14.88 0.41 -2.62
N PHE A 30 15.27 -0.79 -2.21
CA PHE A 30 15.84 -1.82 -3.07
C PHE A 30 15.72 -3.21 -2.43
N PRO A 31 15.70 -4.27 -3.26
CA PRO A 31 15.69 -5.65 -2.78
C PRO A 31 16.87 -5.90 -1.84
N THR A 32 16.55 -6.35 -0.63
CA THR A 32 17.52 -6.61 0.44
C THR A 32 17.17 -7.90 1.14
N GLU A 33 18.17 -8.73 1.38
CA GLU A 33 18.03 -9.92 2.24
C GLU A 33 17.94 -9.50 3.72
N ASP A 34 17.31 -10.33 4.54
CA ASP A 34 17.11 -10.08 5.97
C ASP A 34 18.44 -9.77 6.69
N GLU A 35 19.47 -10.58 6.42
CA GLU A 35 20.81 -10.43 7.00
C GLU A 35 21.46 -9.09 6.64
N GLU A 36 21.18 -8.58 5.44
CA GLU A 36 21.70 -7.30 4.99
C GLU A 36 20.93 -6.14 5.60
N ARG A 37 19.60 -6.24 5.69
CA ARG A 37 18.78 -5.26 6.39
C ARG A 37 19.21 -5.14 7.85
N ASP A 38 19.44 -6.26 8.53
CA ASP A 38 19.95 -6.29 9.90
C ASP A 38 21.30 -5.58 10.03
N GLN A 39 22.21 -5.76 9.07
CA GLN A 39 23.48 -5.04 9.06
C GLN A 39 23.29 -3.52 8.94
N PHE A 40 22.41 -3.06 8.05
CA PHE A 40 22.05 -1.64 7.94
C PHE A 40 21.47 -1.10 9.25
N MET A 41 20.54 -1.84 9.87
CA MET A 41 19.91 -1.45 11.13
C MET A 41 20.92 -1.38 12.29
N GLN A 42 21.84 -2.34 12.38
CA GLN A 42 22.93 -2.29 13.37
C GLN A 42 23.83 -1.07 13.16
N GLN A 43 24.22 -0.79 11.92
CA GLN A 43 25.03 0.40 11.60
C GLN A 43 24.33 1.70 11.98
N LEU A 44 23.02 1.82 11.76
CA LEU A 44 22.22 2.98 12.15
C LEU A 44 22.11 3.19 13.67
N ILE A 45 22.24 2.12 14.46
CA ILE A 45 22.23 2.19 15.94
C ILE A 45 23.62 2.51 16.49
N THR A 46 24.69 2.14 15.77
CA THR A 46 26.05 2.53 16.18
C THR A 46 26.22 4.04 16.16
N THR A 47 26.92 4.56 17.17
CA THR A 47 27.28 5.98 17.20
C THR A 47 28.75 6.16 16.86
N ASP A 48 29.04 7.10 15.99
CA ASP A 48 30.40 7.52 15.70
C ASP A 48 31.05 8.21 16.92
N GLU A 49 31.95 7.49 17.61
CA GLU A 49 32.67 7.99 18.79
C GLU A 49 33.70 9.07 18.45
N ASP A 50 34.20 9.08 17.21
CA ASP A 50 35.21 10.02 16.73
C ASP A 50 34.58 11.32 16.16
N TRP A 51 33.26 11.48 16.28
CA TRP A 51 32.54 12.65 15.78
C TRP A 51 32.74 13.87 16.69
N HIS A 52 33.78 14.66 16.39
CA HIS A 52 34.20 15.82 17.19
C HIS A 52 33.11 16.89 17.42
N ASP A 53 32.22 17.11 16.44
CA ASP A 53 31.12 18.08 16.50
C ASP A 53 29.75 17.38 16.57
N ARG A 54 29.68 16.28 17.33
CA ARG A 54 28.45 15.51 17.53
C ARG A 54 27.34 16.40 18.14
N PRO A 55 26.14 16.45 17.55
CA PRO A 55 25.04 17.20 18.11
C PRO A 55 24.57 16.55 19.42
N PRO A 56 23.96 17.31 20.33
CA PRO A 56 23.41 16.75 21.54
C PRO A 56 22.20 15.86 21.21
N GLY A 57 21.84 14.99 22.14
CA GLY A 57 20.73 14.05 22.00
C GLY A 57 21.14 12.58 22.00
N SER A 58 20.11 11.73 21.87
CA SER A 58 20.25 10.27 21.85
C SER A 58 19.65 9.69 20.57
N PRO A 59 20.25 8.62 20.01
CA PRO A 59 19.60 7.83 18.97
C PRO A 59 18.22 7.36 19.43
N ARG A 60 17.26 7.32 18.50
CA ARG A 60 15.90 6.81 18.73
C ARG A 60 15.79 5.35 18.29
N ARG A 61 14.69 4.70 18.69
CA ARG A 61 14.32 3.37 18.19
C ARG A 61 14.17 3.43 16.67
N LEU A 62 14.47 2.34 15.98
CA LEU A 62 14.34 2.23 14.53
C LEU A 62 13.30 1.17 14.19
N LEU A 63 12.49 1.43 13.17
CA LEU A 63 11.48 0.52 12.65
C LEU A 63 11.70 0.35 11.16
N GLN A 64 11.92 -0.89 10.74
CA GLN A 64 12.18 -1.19 9.34
C GLN A 64 10.89 -1.24 8.53
N VAL A 65 10.98 -0.79 7.28
CA VAL A 65 9.97 -0.99 6.24
C VAL A 65 10.71 -1.60 5.04
N PRO A 66 10.61 -2.93 4.82
CA PRO A 66 11.35 -3.61 3.78
C PRO A 66 10.81 -3.26 2.39
N TRP A 67 11.68 -3.40 1.39
CA TRP A 67 11.29 -3.30 -0.02
C TRP A 67 10.92 -4.68 -0.55
N LEU A 68 9.65 -4.89 -0.87
CA LEU A 68 9.11 -6.20 -1.29
C LEU A 68 9.00 -6.37 -2.81
N MET A 69 9.60 -5.46 -3.57
CA MET A 69 9.71 -5.60 -5.01
C MET A 69 11.13 -6.05 -5.38
N ASP A 70 11.23 -6.80 -6.48
CA ASP A 70 12.45 -7.33 -7.08
C ASP A 70 13.33 -6.27 -7.79
N ILE A 71 12.78 -5.07 -8.01
CA ILE A 71 13.44 -3.99 -8.74
C ILE A 71 13.82 -2.86 -7.77
N PRO A 72 15.06 -2.34 -7.81
CA PRO A 72 15.44 -1.16 -7.05
C PRO A 72 14.73 0.08 -7.59
N VAL A 73 14.45 1.05 -6.71
CA VAL A 73 13.86 2.33 -7.12
C VAL A 73 14.83 3.49 -7.00
N SER A 74 14.61 4.47 -7.87
CA SER A 74 15.31 5.74 -7.77
C SER A 74 14.86 6.47 -6.50
N SER A 75 15.80 7.15 -5.85
CA SER A 75 15.55 8.03 -4.70
C SER A 75 14.56 9.16 -4.99
N SER A 76 14.20 9.43 -6.25
CA SER A 76 13.10 10.36 -6.60
C SER A 76 11.75 9.95 -5.98
N VAL A 77 11.56 8.66 -5.70
CA VAL A 77 10.34 8.11 -5.07
C VAL A 77 10.12 8.61 -3.64
N ILE A 78 11.19 9.05 -2.96
CA ILE A 78 11.13 9.58 -1.59
C ILE A 78 10.11 10.71 -1.52
N SER A 79 10.11 11.59 -2.52
CA SER A 79 9.16 12.71 -2.58
C SER A 79 7.71 12.27 -2.69
N SER A 80 7.44 11.11 -3.31
CA SER A 80 6.10 10.53 -3.36
C SER A 80 5.72 9.92 -2.03
N ILE A 81 6.62 9.16 -1.39
CA ILE A 81 6.37 8.50 -0.10
C ILE A 81 6.06 9.54 0.98
N VAL A 82 6.89 10.58 1.12
CA VAL A 82 6.70 11.61 2.17
C VAL A 82 5.49 12.53 1.92
N LYS A 83 4.87 12.49 0.73
CA LYS A 83 3.70 13.30 0.36
C LYS A 83 2.39 12.51 0.35
N GLN A 84 2.44 11.18 0.51
CA GLN A 84 1.26 10.33 0.33
C GLN A 84 0.18 10.59 1.36
N GLU A 85 0.59 10.77 2.59
CA GLU A 85 -0.25 11.30 3.66
C GLU A 85 0.44 12.53 4.21
N GLU A 86 -0.21 13.31 5.06
CA GLU A 86 0.39 14.49 5.68
C GLU A 86 1.44 14.05 6.72
N ALA A 87 2.42 13.25 6.28
CA ALA A 87 3.47 12.69 7.09
C ALA A 87 4.17 13.86 7.77
N SER A 88 3.96 13.98 9.07
CA SER A 88 4.58 14.99 9.94
C SER A 88 5.93 14.50 10.49
N ASP A 89 6.32 13.29 10.09
CA ASP A 89 7.39 12.56 10.72
C ASP A 89 8.61 12.39 9.82
N SER A 90 9.78 12.53 10.45
CA SER A 90 11.06 12.38 9.78
C SER A 90 11.42 10.91 9.60
N MET A 91 12.14 10.58 8.53
CA MET A 91 12.40 9.21 8.11
C MET A 91 13.84 9.03 7.63
N ILE A 92 14.28 7.77 7.60
CA ILE A 92 15.55 7.34 7.05
C ILE A 92 15.26 6.45 5.85
N PHE A 93 15.88 6.74 4.71
CA PHE A 93 15.79 5.94 3.48
C PHE A 93 17.14 5.31 3.18
N VAL A 94 17.11 4.02 2.88
CA VAL A 94 18.28 3.25 2.45
C VAL A 94 18.08 2.95 0.97
N ASP A 95 18.94 3.51 0.11
CA ASP A 95 18.91 3.26 -1.34
C ASP A 95 20.11 2.42 -1.77
N GLU A 96 20.16 2.02 -3.04
CA GLU A 96 21.24 1.14 -3.51
C GLU A 96 22.64 1.76 -3.33
N GLN A 97 22.74 3.09 -3.42
CA GLN A 97 23.96 3.84 -3.18
C GLN A 97 24.46 3.69 -1.73
N SER A 98 23.57 3.48 -0.76
CA SER A 98 23.90 3.23 0.64
C SER A 98 24.85 2.04 0.84
N ARG A 99 24.75 0.99 0.00
CA ARG A 99 25.66 -0.17 0.02
C ARG A 99 27.10 0.21 -0.33
N ILE A 100 27.28 1.26 -1.13
CA ILE A 100 28.56 1.60 -1.75
C ILE A 100 29.35 2.56 -0.88
N ASP A 101 28.68 3.56 -0.30
CA ASP A 101 29.33 4.66 0.40
C ASP A 101 29.03 4.74 1.90
N ASN A 102 28.31 3.74 2.45
CA ASN A 102 27.91 3.69 3.86
C ASN A 102 27.17 4.96 4.30
N SER A 103 26.28 5.45 3.46
CA SER A 103 25.43 6.60 3.74
C SER A 103 23.95 6.23 3.64
N VAL A 104 23.08 7.07 4.17
CA VAL A 104 21.62 6.96 4.03
C VAL A 104 21.04 8.33 3.74
N ILE A 105 19.82 8.36 3.21
CA ILE A 105 19.09 9.62 2.99
C ILE A 105 18.20 9.87 4.22
N LEU A 106 18.31 11.03 4.83
CA LEU A 106 17.38 11.51 5.84
C LEU A 106 16.33 12.37 5.15
N ALA A 107 15.05 12.14 5.43
CA ALA A 107 13.99 13.08 5.11
C ALA A 107 13.48 13.68 6.42
N HIS A 108 13.80 14.95 6.65
CA HIS A 108 13.43 15.66 7.85
C HIS A 108 12.24 16.58 7.57
N TYR A 109 11.16 16.42 8.33
CA TYR A 109 10.02 17.33 8.30
C TYR A 109 10.29 18.52 9.21
N ASP A 110 10.37 19.72 8.64
CA ASP A 110 10.50 20.98 9.38
C ASP A 110 9.11 21.56 9.65
N GLU A 111 8.75 21.61 10.94
CA GLU A 111 7.45 22.10 11.40
C GLU A 111 7.28 23.62 11.21
N ASP A 112 8.37 24.37 11.07
CA ASP A 112 8.32 25.83 10.89
C ASP A 112 7.89 26.20 9.46
N ASP A 113 8.30 25.42 8.46
CA ASP A 113 8.01 25.67 7.04
C ASP A 113 7.04 24.67 6.40
N TYR A 114 6.64 23.62 7.15
CA TYR A 114 5.78 22.53 6.68
C TYR A 114 6.34 21.83 5.44
N THR A 115 7.67 21.68 5.36
CA THR A 115 8.33 21.02 4.23
C THR A 115 9.30 19.92 4.66
N PHE A 116 9.55 19.00 3.73
CA PHE A 116 10.57 17.98 3.89
C PHE A 116 11.90 18.45 3.31
N HIS A 117 12.95 18.33 4.12
CA HIS A 117 14.34 18.52 3.72
C HIS A 117 15.02 17.15 3.62
N THR A 118 15.54 16.83 2.44
CA THR A 118 16.27 15.57 2.23
C THR A 118 17.77 15.80 2.21
N VAL A 119 18.54 15.01 2.96
CA VAL A 119 20.01 15.04 2.97
C VAL A 119 20.60 13.64 2.95
N ARG A 120 21.80 13.47 2.40
CA ARG A 120 22.57 12.22 2.54
C ARG A 120 23.56 12.35 3.70
N ALA A 121 23.55 11.40 4.62
CA ALA A 121 24.39 11.39 5.82
C ALA A 121 25.11 10.05 6.01
N PRO A 122 26.29 10.02 6.64
CA PRO A 122 26.93 8.77 7.05
C PRO A 122 25.98 7.93 7.92
N ILE A 123 25.89 6.64 7.64
CA ILE A 123 24.89 5.77 8.26
C ILE A 123 24.99 5.71 9.79
N ASN A 124 26.21 5.67 10.33
CA ASN A 124 26.49 5.66 11.78
C ASN A 124 26.28 7.02 12.48
N ARG A 125 25.80 8.04 11.74
CA ARG A 125 25.44 9.36 12.27
C ARG A 125 23.96 9.69 12.05
N ALA A 126 23.32 9.00 11.12
CA ALA A 126 21.96 9.27 10.63
C ALA A 126 20.91 9.34 11.75
N ASN A 127 20.84 8.31 12.59
CA ASN A 127 19.84 8.23 13.66
C ASN A 127 19.97 9.43 14.63
N LEU A 128 21.19 9.72 15.08
CA LEU A 128 21.42 10.84 15.98
C LEU A 128 21.19 12.20 15.32
N LEU A 129 21.60 12.39 14.05
CA LEU A 129 21.34 13.62 13.30
C LEU A 129 19.85 13.93 13.23
N LEU A 130 19.04 12.91 12.91
CA LEU A 130 17.60 13.06 12.81
C LEU A 130 16.95 13.32 14.18
N SER A 131 17.41 12.64 15.23
CA SER A 131 17.00 12.91 16.62
C SER A 131 17.30 14.35 17.03
N ALA A 132 18.52 14.83 16.81
CA ALA A 132 18.90 16.19 17.15
C ALA A 132 18.10 17.24 16.38
N ALA A 133 17.79 16.98 15.11
CA ALA A 133 16.97 17.86 14.29
C ALA A 133 15.54 18.01 14.86
N LYS A 134 14.91 16.90 15.25
CA LYS A 134 13.56 16.90 15.82
C LYS A 134 13.51 17.48 17.24
N ASP A 135 14.47 17.15 18.10
CA ASP A 135 14.41 17.50 19.53
C ASP A 135 14.98 18.89 19.86
N GLU A 136 15.95 19.37 19.09
CA GLU A 136 16.73 20.58 19.43
C GLU A 136 16.65 21.68 18.38
N GLY A 137 15.81 21.51 17.35
CA GLY A 137 15.72 22.45 16.23
C GLY A 137 17.03 22.54 15.45
N PHE A 138 17.84 21.47 15.46
CA PHE A 138 19.09 21.42 14.72
C PHE A 138 18.79 21.37 13.22
N ARG A 139 19.15 22.44 12.49
CA ARG A 139 19.03 22.45 11.04
C ARG A 139 20.12 21.62 10.38
N ILE A 140 19.70 20.68 9.54
CA ILE A 140 20.60 19.78 8.80
C ILE A 140 21.26 20.48 7.58
N ASP A 141 21.08 21.79 7.44
CA ASP A 141 21.48 22.63 6.29
C ASP A 141 23.00 22.69 6.00
N GLY A 142 23.86 22.08 6.82
CA GLY A 142 25.33 22.16 6.71
C GLY A 142 26.04 21.05 5.92
N LEU A 143 25.35 19.97 5.55
CA LEU A 143 25.94 18.73 4.97
C LEU A 143 25.51 18.45 3.52
N VAL A 144 24.99 19.47 2.84
CA VAL A 144 23.93 19.31 1.85
C VAL A 144 24.42 19.07 0.41
N HIS A 145 24.04 17.93 -0.16
CA HIS A 145 23.56 17.87 -1.54
C HIS A 145 22.02 17.84 -1.45
N VAL A 146 21.36 18.95 -1.74
CA VAL A 146 19.91 18.95 -1.91
C VAL A 146 19.68 18.05 -3.12
N LEU A 147 18.97 16.93 -2.94
CA LEU A 147 18.38 16.27 -4.09
C LEU A 147 17.37 17.28 -4.63
N GLU A 148 17.76 18.00 -5.69
CA GLU A 148 16.88 18.98 -6.33
C GLU A 148 15.54 18.29 -6.56
N ASN A 149 14.48 18.83 -5.94
CA ASN A 149 13.10 18.39 -6.14
C ASN A 149 12.90 18.29 -7.67
N PRO A 150 12.80 17.09 -8.25
CA PRO A 150 12.61 16.97 -9.67
C PRO A 150 11.17 17.38 -9.93
N GLU A 151 11.02 18.67 -10.24
CA GLU A 151 9.80 19.36 -10.63
C GLU A 151 8.76 19.52 -9.52
N GLU A 152 8.51 20.79 -9.15
CA GLU A 152 7.17 21.27 -8.84
C GLU A 152 6.26 21.04 -10.06
N GLY A 153 5.94 19.78 -10.32
CA GLY A 153 4.85 19.39 -11.21
C GLY A 153 3.57 19.86 -10.55
N VAL A 154 3.12 21.05 -10.94
CA VAL A 154 1.81 21.62 -10.59
C VAL A 154 0.76 20.52 -10.68
N LEU A 155 0.30 20.04 -9.51
CA LEU A 155 -0.83 19.12 -9.36
C LEU A 155 -2.13 19.88 -9.66
N THR A 156 -2.27 20.39 -10.88
CA THR A 156 -3.56 20.81 -11.42
C THR A 156 -3.91 19.86 -12.54
N LYS A 157 -4.78 18.90 -12.23
CA LYS A 157 -5.82 18.40 -13.12
C LYS A 157 -6.82 17.62 -12.28
N GLU A 158 -8.08 17.94 -12.53
CA GLU A 158 -9.25 17.47 -11.80
C GLU A 158 -9.23 15.95 -11.65
N LYS A 159 -9.58 15.55 -10.43
CA LYS A 159 -9.57 14.21 -9.90
C LYS A 159 -10.66 13.37 -10.61
N ASN A 160 -10.29 12.52 -11.57
CA ASN A 160 -11.12 11.38 -11.94
C ASN A 160 -10.81 10.24 -10.96
N TYR A 161 -11.28 10.37 -9.71
CA TYR A 161 -11.38 9.20 -8.85
C TYR A 161 -12.69 8.52 -9.19
N TYR A 162 -12.64 7.23 -9.50
CA TYR A 162 -13.81 6.40 -9.29
C TYR A 162 -14.18 6.50 -7.82
N SER A 163 -15.46 6.68 -7.52
CA SER A 163 -15.91 6.61 -6.13
C SER A 163 -15.60 5.22 -5.60
N GLU A 164 -15.26 5.15 -4.31
CA GLU A 164 -15.29 3.86 -3.63
C GLU A 164 -16.67 3.23 -3.84
N GLY A 165 -16.69 1.90 -4.05
CA GLY A 165 -17.92 1.22 -4.45
C GLY A 165 -18.26 1.35 -5.94
N SER A 166 -17.38 1.78 -6.83
CA SER A 166 -17.66 1.67 -8.28
C SER A 166 -17.95 0.23 -8.71
N ILE A 167 -18.81 0.05 -9.72
CA ILE A 167 -19.18 -1.25 -10.28
C ILE A 167 -18.51 -1.40 -11.66
N PHE A 168 -17.51 -2.27 -11.76
CA PHE A 168 -16.80 -2.54 -13.00
C PHE A 168 -17.48 -3.65 -13.81
N ILE A 169 -17.72 -3.37 -15.09
CA ILE A 169 -18.26 -4.35 -16.04
C ILE A 169 -17.08 -5.03 -16.74
N LEU A 170 -16.83 -6.29 -16.40
CA LEU A 170 -15.67 -7.05 -16.88
C LEU A 170 -15.86 -7.59 -18.30
N GLU A 171 -17.10 -7.88 -18.71
CA GLU A 171 -17.42 -8.38 -20.05
C GLU A 171 -18.56 -7.58 -20.66
N SER A 172 -18.56 -7.36 -21.99
CA SER A 172 -19.49 -6.44 -22.65
C SER A 172 -20.96 -6.84 -22.46
N MET A 173 -21.78 -5.96 -21.90
CA MET A 173 -23.20 -6.21 -21.66
C MET A 173 -24.06 -5.30 -22.53
N THR A 174 -25.28 -5.74 -22.83
CA THR A 174 -26.31 -4.87 -23.41
C THR A 174 -26.88 -3.95 -22.35
N GLU A 175 -27.42 -2.80 -22.74
CA GLU A 175 -28.10 -1.87 -21.81
C GLU A 175 -29.20 -2.57 -21.00
N TYR A 176 -29.91 -3.53 -21.60
CA TYR A 176 -30.94 -4.32 -20.92
C TYR A 176 -30.37 -5.22 -19.82
N GLU A 177 -29.22 -5.85 -20.07
CA GLU A 177 -28.56 -6.71 -19.08
C GLU A 177 -28.06 -5.87 -17.89
N ILE A 178 -27.43 -4.72 -18.17
CA ILE A 178 -26.98 -3.78 -17.14
C ILE A 178 -28.18 -3.32 -16.30
N GLN A 179 -29.27 -2.90 -16.97
CA GLN A 179 -30.48 -2.42 -16.29
C GLN A 179 -31.13 -3.50 -15.41
N ASN A 180 -31.04 -4.78 -15.78
CA ASN A 180 -31.55 -5.86 -14.94
C ASN A 180 -30.72 -6.04 -13.67
N ILE A 181 -29.39 -5.99 -13.77
CA ILE A 181 -28.49 -6.07 -12.61
C ILE A 181 -28.70 -4.86 -11.70
N GLU A 182 -28.76 -3.66 -12.28
CA GLU A 182 -29.04 -2.41 -11.57
C GLU A 182 -30.37 -2.48 -10.83
N THR A 183 -31.45 -2.92 -11.48
CA THR A 183 -32.76 -3.11 -10.82
C THR A 183 -32.67 -4.12 -9.67
N ALA A 184 -31.90 -5.19 -9.82
CA ALA A 184 -31.70 -6.20 -8.78
C ALA A 184 -30.90 -5.68 -7.58
N LEU A 185 -29.93 -4.80 -7.82
CA LEU A 185 -29.13 -4.11 -6.81
C LEU A 185 -29.98 -3.06 -6.05
N LEU A 186 -30.70 -2.20 -6.78
CA LEU A 186 -31.60 -1.19 -6.22
C LEU A 186 -32.70 -1.80 -5.34
N ALA A 187 -33.29 -2.91 -5.78
CA ALA A 187 -34.31 -3.61 -5.02
C ALA A 187 -33.82 -4.11 -3.64
N ARG A 188 -32.51 -4.18 -3.43
CA ARG A 188 -31.85 -4.68 -2.21
C ARG A 188 -31.23 -3.57 -1.36
N GLY A 189 -31.48 -2.31 -1.70
CA GLY A 189 -31.13 -1.16 -0.88
C GLY A 189 -29.83 -0.46 -1.25
N LEU A 190 -29.27 -0.73 -2.43
CA LEU A 190 -28.29 0.19 -3.03
C LEU A 190 -29.04 1.42 -3.54
N ASP A 191 -28.57 2.61 -3.19
CA ASP A 191 -29.10 3.84 -3.75
C ASP A 191 -28.44 4.13 -5.11
N ASP A 192 -29.25 4.55 -6.10
CA ASP A 192 -28.85 4.76 -7.51
C ASP A 192 -27.73 5.81 -7.68
N ASP A 193 -27.60 6.70 -6.69
CA ASP A 193 -26.62 7.79 -6.70
C ASP A 193 -25.27 7.40 -6.05
N GLU A 194 -25.16 6.23 -5.42
CA GLU A 194 -23.97 5.84 -4.64
C GLU A 194 -22.90 5.13 -5.49
N PHE A 195 -23.26 4.55 -6.65
CA PHE A 195 -22.41 3.63 -7.41
C PHE A 195 -22.16 4.10 -8.84
N ALA A 196 -20.90 4.30 -9.21
CA ALA A 196 -20.53 4.57 -10.60
C ALA A 196 -20.36 3.26 -11.38
N TRP A 197 -21.15 3.08 -12.44
CA TRP A 197 -20.97 1.98 -13.38
C TRP A 197 -19.86 2.30 -14.38
N VAL A 198 -18.89 1.40 -14.49
CA VAL A 198 -17.69 1.60 -15.32
C VAL A 198 -17.53 0.43 -16.28
N ASP A 199 -17.82 0.67 -17.56
CA ASP A 199 -17.53 -0.31 -18.60
C ASP A 199 -16.05 -0.29 -18.97
N VAL A 200 -15.35 -1.35 -18.56
CA VAL A 200 -13.95 -1.61 -18.89
C VAL A 200 -13.79 -2.79 -19.84
N SER A 201 -14.87 -3.45 -20.24
CA SER A 201 -14.84 -4.73 -20.97
C SER A 201 -14.06 -4.70 -22.28
N SER A 202 -14.00 -3.55 -22.95
CA SER A 202 -13.24 -3.35 -24.19
C SER A 202 -11.75 -3.02 -23.98
N LYS A 203 -11.35 -2.77 -22.73
CA LYS A 203 -10.00 -2.39 -22.31
C LYS A 203 -9.24 -3.52 -21.63
N LEU A 204 -9.94 -4.56 -21.18
CA LEU A 204 -9.31 -5.68 -20.48
C LEU A 204 -8.69 -6.67 -21.48
N GLU A 205 -7.52 -7.21 -21.14
CA GLU A 205 -6.92 -8.33 -21.88
C GLU A 205 -7.72 -9.63 -21.69
N SER A 206 -8.28 -9.81 -20.50
CA SER A 206 -9.17 -10.91 -20.09
C SER A 206 -10.38 -10.37 -19.32
N PRO A 207 -11.60 -10.93 -19.48
CA PRO A 207 -12.82 -10.44 -18.85
C PRO A 207 -12.96 -10.93 -17.39
N ASP A 208 -11.92 -10.76 -16.59
CA ASP A 208 -11.81 -11.26 -15.22
C ASP A 208 -11.03 -10.26 -14.33
N MET A 209 -10.83 -10.65 -13.06
CA MET A 209 -10.08 -9.85 -12.10
C MET A 209 -8.61 -9.66 -12.49
N GLU A 210 -8.00 -10.65 -13.18
CA GLU A 210 -6.62 -10.53 -13.71
C GLU A 210 -6.52 -9.42 -14.74
N GLY A 211 -7.46 -9.39 -15.68
CA GLY A 211 -7.54 -8.35 -16.70
C GLY A 211 -7.81 -6.97 -16.10
N LEU A 212 -8.68 -6.88 -15.09
CA LEU A 212 -8.97 -5.64 -14.38
C LEU A 212 -7.74 -5.10 -13.63
N LEU A 213 -7.02 -5.96 -12.93
CA LEU A 213 -5.80 -5.58 -12.20
C LEU A 213 -4.70 -5.12 -13.17
N ALA A 214 -4.53 -5.84 -14.28
CA ALA A 214 -3.63 -5.45 -15.35
C ALA A 214 -4.01 -4.10 -15.97
N TYR A 215 -5.30 -3.82 -16.13
CA TYR A 215 -5.79 -2.51 -16.56
C TYR A 215 -5.42 -1.42 -15.55
N PHE A 216 -5.55 -1.66 -14.24
CA PHE A 216 -5.15 -0.70 -13.21
C PHE A 216 -3.66 -0.35 -13.25
N GLU A 217 -2.80 -1.29 -13.64
CA GLU A 217 -1.35 -1.10 -13.84
C GLU A 217 -0.99 -0.46 -15.20
N SER A 218 -1.94 -0.35 -16.13
CA SER A 218 -1.68 0.13 -17.49
C SER A 218 -1.53 1.66 -17.58
N GLU A 219 -0.78 2.14 -18.56
CA GLU A 219 -0.68 3.58 -18.86
C GLU A 219 -1.99 4.17 -19.41
N GLU A 220 -2.88 3.34 -19.96
CA GLU A 220 -4.21 3.76 -20.45
C GLU A 220 -5.17 4.11 -19.32
N ASN A 221 -4.91 3.58 -18.13
CA ASN A 221 -5.66 3.91 -16.94
C ASN A 221 -5.18 5.25 -16.39
N GLU A 222 -5.95 6.30 -16.65
CA GLU A 222 -5.67 7.66 -16.16
C GLU A 222 -5.82 7.81 -14.63
N MET A 223 -6.17 6.74 -13.90
CA MET A 223 -6.28 6.79 -12.45
C MET A 223 -4.93 7.03 -11.78
N LYS A 224 -4.94 7.92 -10.79
CA LYS A 224 -3.79 8.09 -9.89
C LYS A 224 -3.64 6.94 -8.90
N SER A 225 -4.74 6.30 -8.50
CA SER A 225 -4.78 5.17 -7.57
C SER A 225 -6.06 4.35 -7.83
N PRO A 226 -6.00 3.01 -7.80
CA PRO A 226 -7.20 2.18 -7.92
C PRO A 226 -8.08 2.31 -6.65
N PRO A 227 -9.38 1.94 -6.69
CA PRO A 227 -10.32 2.14 -5.57
C PRO A 227 -9.98 1.28 -4.35
N SER A 228 -10.16 1.77 -3.12
CA SER A 228 -9.93 0.98 -1.89
C SER A 228 -10.74 -0.33 -1.88
N TYR A 229 -11.98 -0.26 -2.33
CA TYR A 229 -12.85 -1.39 -2.60
C TYR A 229 -13.77 -1.08 -3.78
N PHE A 230 -14.26 -2.11 -4.46
CA PHE A 230 -15.19 -1.99 -5.57
C PHE A 230 -16.01 -3.26 -5.76
N LEU A 231 -17.04 -3.16 -6.60
CA LEU A 231 -17.79 -4.30 -7.11
C LEU A 231 -17.41 -4.56 -8.57
N ALA A 232 -17.51 -5.79 -9.00
CA ALA A 232 -17.38 -6.16 -10.40
C ALA A 232 -18.46 -7.17 -10.81
N VAL A 233 -18.85 -7.09 -12.07
CA VAL A 233 -19.85 -7.95 -12.68
C VAL A 233 -19.33 -8.53 -13.99
N ASP A 234 -19.65 -9.80 -14.21
CA ASP A 234 -19.27 -10.57 -15.38
C ASP A 234 -20.52 -11.21 -16.02
N ARG A 235 -20.31 -12.14 -16.96
CA ARG A 235 -21.43 -12.86 -17.58
C ARG A 235 -22.20 -13.75 -16.64
N GLU A 236 -21.60 -14.20 -15.55
CA GLU A 236 -22.28 -15.06 -14.60
C GLU A 236 -23.36 -14.26 -13.85
N ALA A 237 -23.05 -13.02 -13.46
CA ALA A 237 -24.03 -12.08 -12.93
C ALA A 237 -25.22 -11.87 -13.91
N VAL A 238 -24.92 -11.73 -15.21
CA VAL A 238 -25.97 -11.60 -16.25
C VAL A 238 -26.79 -12.88 -16.40
N ARG A 239 -26.13 -14.05 -16.44
CA ARG A 239 -26.79 -15.35 -16.58
C ARG A 239 -27.82 -15.53 -15.48
N ILE A 240 -27.45 -15.16 -14.26
CA ILE A 240 -28.27 -15.42 -13.08
C ILE A 240 -29.37 -14.37 -12.93
N THR A 241 -29.10 -13.09 -13.18
CA THR A 241 -30.15 -12.05 -13.17
C THR A 241 -31.26 -12.29 -14.21
N ASN A 242 -31.03 -13.15 -15.21
CA ASN A 242 -32.06 -13.59 -16.16
C ASN A 242 -32.85 -14.83 -15.70
N LEU A 243 -32.48 -15.48 -14.59
CA LEU A 243 -33.25 -16.58 -14.01
C LEU A 243 -34.54 -16.06 -13.32
N PRO A 244 -35.51 -16.91 -12.98
CA PRO A 244 -36.64 -16.52 -12.14
C PRO A 244 -36.18 -15.99 -10.78
N ALA A 245 -36.90 -15.02 -10.19
CA ALA A 245 -36.53 -14.35 -8.93
C ALA A 245 -36.18 -15.33 -7.77
N GLU A 246 -36.88 -16.47 -7.71
CA GLU A 246 -36.68 -17.52 -6.71
C GLU A 246 -35.30 -18.22 -6.83
N GLU A 247 -34.73 -18.24 -8.04
CA GLU A 247 -33.41 -18.80 -8.35
C GLU A 247 -32.31 -17.71 -8.31
N GLN A 248 -32.67 -16.46 -8.64
CA GLN A 248 -31.75 -15.31 -8.55
C GLN A 248 -31.21 -15.09 -7.13
N GLU A 249 -32.06 -15.25 -6.11
CA GLU A 249 -31.73 -14.98 -4.71
C GLU A 249 -30.60 -15.85 -4.14
N ARG A 250 -30.33 -17.01 -4.75
CA ARG A 250 -29.34 -17.98 -4.23
C ARG A 250 -28.03 -18.01 -4.98
N GLU A 251 -27.98 -17.39 -6.16
CA GLU A 251 -26.89 -17.67 -7.09
C GLU A 251 -26.18 -16.42 -7.58
N CYS A 252 -26.80 -15.23 -7.64
CA CYS A 252 -26.21 -14.13 -8.44
C CYS A 252 -24.92 -13.58 -7.80
N PRO A 253 -23.74 -13.93 -8.33
CA PRO A 253 -22.50 -13.49 -7.74
C PRO A 253 -22.19 -12.09 -8.25
N ILE A 254 -21.96 -11.17 -7.32
CA ILE A 254 -21.27 -9.93 -7.58
C ILE A 254 -19.90 -10.09 -6.95
N ILE A 255 -18.85 -9.78 -7.70
CA ILE A 255 -17.49 -9.86 -7.17
C ILE A 255 -17.28 -8.62 -6.31
N LEU A 256 -17.03 -8.81 -5.02
CA LEU A 256 -16.52 -7.77 -4.13
C LEU A 256 -15.01 -7.88 -4.10
N ALA A 257 -14.31 -6.77 -4.30
CA ALA A 257 -12.86 -6.71 -4.16
C ALA A 257 -12.46 -5.58 -3.20
N SER A 258 -11.45 -5.83 -2.36
CA SER A 258 -10.85 -4.84 -1.47
C SER A 258 -9.33 -4.93 -1.46
N LYS A 259 -8.66 -3.77 -1.44
CA LYS A 259 -7.21 -3.67 -1.25
C LYS A 259 -6.79 -4.20 0.11
N ASP A 260 -7.65 -4.08 1.12
CA ASP A 260 -7.35 -4.55 2.47
C ASP A 260 -7.15 -6.07 2.49
N GLY A 261 -7.79 -6.82 1.59
CA GLY A 261 -7.50 -8.24 1.43
C GLY A 261 -6.09 -8.52 0.92
N GLY A 262 -5.49 -7.60 0.15
CA GLY A 262 -4.13 -7.74 -0.37
C GLY A 262 -3.10 -6.90 0.38
N ARG A 263 -3.38 -6.45 1.61
CA ARG A 263 -2.52 -5.49 2.32
C ARG A 263 -1.60 -6.19 3.32
N LEU A 264 -0.32 -5.86 3.27
CA LEU A 264 0.65 -6.24 4.30
C LEU A 264 0.82 -5.10 5.29
N ARG A 265 0.77 -5.40 6.59
CA ARG A 265 0.96 -4.41 7.66
C ARG A 265 2.25 -4.69 8.40
N PHE A 266 3.04 -3.65 8.60
CA PHE A 266 4.27 -3.69 9.39
C PHE A 266 3.97 -3.12 10.76
N GLY A 267 3.96 -4.01 11.76
CA GLY A 267 3.73 -3.67 13.16
C GLY A 267 4.99 -3.79 14.00
N ASP A 268 4.93 -3.17 15.17
CA ASP A 268 5.97 -3.26 16.18
C ASP A 268 5.67 -4.36 17.22
N GLU A 269 6.47 -4.48 18.29
CA GLU A 269 6.27 -5.50 19.34
C GLU A 269 4.97 -5.31 20.15
N LEU A 270 4.36 -4.14 20.06
CA LEU A 270 3.10 -3.77 20.72
C LEU A 270 1.90 -3.90 19.77
N SER A 271 2.12 -4.40 18.54
CA SER A 271 1.14 -4.43 17.46
C SER A 271 0.70 -3.05 16.96
N ASP A 272 1.50 -2.02 17.22
CA ASP A 272 1.27 -0.70 16.61
C ASP A 272 1.75 -0.74 15.15
N ILE A 273 0.82 -0.59 14.21
CA ILE A 273 1.12 -0.59 12.78
C ILE A 273 1.78 0.75 12.42
N HIS A 274 2.92 0.69 11.73
CA HIS A 274 3.71 1.88 11.37
C HIS A 274 3.86 2.09 9.88
N SER A 275 3.54 1.07 9.09
CA SER A 275 3.48 1.16 7.63
C SER A 275 2.64 -0.01 7.11
N SER A 276 2.08 0.17 5.92
CA SER A 276 1.44 -0.90 5.18
C SER A 276 1.88 -0.89 3.71
N LEU A 277 1.74 -2.01 3.02
CA LEU A 277 2.00 -2.13 1.59
C LEU A 277 0.83 -2.84 0.92
N ASN A 278 0.29 -2.22 -0.12
CA ASN A 278 -0.77 -2.82 -0.94
C ASN A 278 -0.13 -3.77 -1.96
N LEU A 279 -0.32 -5.07 -1.77
CA LEU A 279 0.24 -6.12 -2.63
C LEU A 279 -0.74 -6.57 -3.72
N GLY A 280 -2.02 -6.22 -3.59
CA GLY A 280 -3.05 -6.61 -4.55
C GLY A 280 -4.46 -6.34 -4.05
N TYR A 281 -5.39 -7.18 -4.48
CA TYR A 281 -6.76 -7.25 -3.97
C TYR A 281 -7.05 -8.65 -3.44
N GLY A 282 -7.78 -8.71 -2.32
CA GLY A 282 -8.63 -9.85 -2.02
C GLY A 282 -9.98 -9.66 -2.70
N PHE A 283 -10.56 -10.73 -3.23
CA PHE A 283 -11.89 -10.68 -3.84
C PHE A 283 -12.70 -11.95 -3.59
N GLU A 284 -14.02 -11.82 -3.54
CA GLU A 284 -14.94 -12.95 -3.39
C GLU A 284 -16.22 -12.70 -4.20
N ALA A 285 -16.75 -13.77 -4.79
CA ALA A 285 -18.05 -13.77 -5.43
C ALA A 285 -19.15 -13.92 -4.38
N LEU A 286 -19.93 -12.86 -4.15
CA LEU A 286 -20.97 -12.80 -3.12
C LEU A 286 -22.36 -12.73 -3.73
N GLU A 287 -23.35 -13.30 -3.07
CA GLU A 287 -24.76 -13.02 -3.39
C GLU A 287 -25.04 -11.51 -3.33
N ILE A 288 -25.90 -10.99 -4.21
CA ILE A 288 -26.17 -9.55 -4.33
C ILE A 288 -26.39 -8.89 -2.96
N GLN A 289 -27.23 -9.46 -2.09
CA GLN A 289 -27.52 -8.87 -0.78
C GLN A 289 -26.27 -8.77 0.11
N ASN A 290 -25.42 -9.79 0.07
CA ASN A 290 -24.18 -9.82 0.84
C ASN A 290 -23.17 -8.82 0.26
N ALA A 291 -23.08 -8.70 -1.06
CA ALA A 291 -22.24 -7.70 -1.73
C ALA A 291 -22.67 -6.27 -1.35
N VAL A 292 -23.98 -5.96 -1.39
CA VAL A 292 -24.53 -4.66 -0.95
C VAL A 292 -24.14 -4.38 0.50
N ASN A 293 -24.43 -5.32 1.40
CA ASN A 293 -24.14 -5.17 2.82
C ASN A 293 -22.64 -4.98 3.03
N ALA A 294 -21.80 -5.74 2.34
CA ALA A 294 -20.36 -5.67 2.47
C ALA A 294 -19.81 -4.31 2.04
N VAL A 295 -20.27 -3.76 0.91
CA VAL A 295 -19.84 -2.41 0.49
C VAL A 295 -20.27 -1.35 1.51
N VAL A 296 -21.51 -1.40 2.01
CA VAL A 296 -21.96 -0.46 3.05
C VAL A 296 -21.06 -0.57 4.28
N ASN A 297 -20.76 -1.80 4.74
CA ASN A 297 -19.91 -2.01 5.90
C ASN A 297 -18.47 -1.53 5.71
N LEU A 298 -17.86 -1.77 4.53
CA LEU A 298 -16.54 -1.26 4.19
C LEU A 298 -16.53 0.27 4.13
N SER A 299 -17.54 0.88 3.50
CA SER A 299 -17.62 2.33 3.32
C SER A 299 -17.73 3.11 4.62
N VAL A 300 -18.34 2.51 5.66
CA VAL A 300 -18.48 3.13 6.98
C VAL A 300 -17.47 2.59 8.00
N GLY A 301 -16.57 1.69 7.58
CA GLY A 301 -15.58 1.05 8.46
C GLY A 301 -16.20 0.21 9.59
N ASN A 302 -17.38 -0.40 9.37
CA ASN A 302 -18.06 -1.21 10.39
C ASN A 302 -17.56 -2.66 10.45
N MET A 303 -17.07 -3.20 9.34
CA MET A 303 -16.43 -4.53 9.26
C MET A 303 -15.29 -4.46 8.25
N ASP A 304 -14.23 -5.23 8.48
CA ASP A 304 -13.13 -5.35 7.53
C ASP A 304 -13.47 -6.36 6.39
N PHE A 305 -12.64 -6.39 5.34
CA PHE A 305 -12.88 -7.29 4.22
C PHE A 305 -12.78 -8.77 4.61
N GLY A 306 -11.91 -9.12 5.55
CA GLY A 306 -11.71 -10.49 5.99
C GLY A 306 -12.87 -11.05 6.82
N GLU A 307 -13.59 -10.19 7.55
CA GLU A 307 -14.84 -10.54 8.23
C GLU A 307 -16.00 -10.75 7.25
N LEU A 308 -15.94 -10.10 6.08
CA LEU A 308 -16.99 -10.14 5.06
C LEU A 308 -16.81 -11.28 4.06
N ALA A 309 -15.56 -11.67 3.79
CA ALA A 309 -15.17 -12.66 2.80
C ALA A 309 -14.80 -13.99 3.49
N ALA A 310 -15.63 -15.02 3.32
CA ALA A 310 -15.44 -16.33 3.93
C ALA A 310 -14.47 -17.24 3.16
N GLY A 311 -14.12 -16.89 1.93
CA GLY A 311 -13.18 -17.65 1.10
C GLY A 311 -12.54 -16.78 0.02
N PRO A 312 -11.88 -15.66 0.39
CA PRO A 312 -11.34 -14.73 -0.59
C PRO A 312 -10.26 -15.38 -1.44
N GLU A 313 -10.32 -15.10 -2.73
CA GLU A 313 -9.21 -15.25 -3.65
C GLU A 313 -8.33 -14.00 -3.59
N TYR A 314 -7.04 -14.17 -3.85
CA TYR A 314 -6.07 -13.08 -3.80
C TYR A 314 -5.41 -12.95 -5.15
N LEU A 315 -5.41 -11.72 -5.67
CA LEU A 315 -4.69 -11.39 -6.88
C LEU A 315 -3.70 -10.27 -6.59
N TYR A 316 -2.44 -10.57 -6.87
CA TYR A 316 -1.34 -9.66 -6.60
C TYR A 316 -0.95 -8.82 -7.81
N TRP A 317 -0.39 -7.65 -7.55
CA TRP A 317 0.21 -6.80 -8.57
C TRP A 317 1.28 -7.56 -9.34
N LYS A 318 1.38 -7.37 -10.66
CA LYS A 318 2.31 -8.15 -11.52
C LYS A 318 3.74 -8.13 -10.99
N ARG A 319 4.18 -6.99 -10.45
CA ARG A 319 5.51 -6.85 -9.84
C ARG A 319 5.70 -7.69 -8.59
N TYR A 320 4.72 -7.70 -7.70
CA TYR A 320 4.79 -8.52 -6.50
C TYR A 320 4.64 -10.00 -6.83
N GLN A 321 3.75 -10.35 -7.77
CA GLN A 321 3.60 -11.73 -8.25
C GLN A 321 4.92 -12.28 -8.80
N ALA A 322 5.66 -11.49 -9.60
CA ALA A 322 6.98 -11.89 -10.09
C ALA A 322 7.96 -12.16 -8.95
N TRP A 323 8.01 -11.28 -7.94
CA TRP A 323 8.82 -11.51 -6.74
C TRP A 323 8.40 -12.79 -5.99
N VAL A 324 7.10 -13.02 -5.83
CA VAL A 324 6.56 -14.23 -5.20
C VAL A 324 7.02 -15.48 -5.95
N ASP A 325 6.82 -15.52 -7.26
CA ASP A 325 7.14 -16.68 -8.09
C ASP A 325 8.65 -16.99 -8.10
N GLU A 326 9.51 -15.99 -7.90
CA GLU A 326 10.97 -16.16 -7.86
C GLU A 326 11.51 -16.57 -6.48
N ASN A 327 10.80 -16.24 -5.40
CA ASN A 327 11.34 -16.34 -4.04
C ASN A 327 10.57 -17.32 -3.12
N LEU A 328 9.34 -17.73 -3.49
CA LEU A 328 8.49 -18.58 -2.64
C LEU A 328 8.48 -20.07 -2.99
N ASP A 329 9.24 -20.52 -4.01
CA ASP A 329 9.42 -21.94 -4.33
C ASP A 329 10.05 -22.77 -3.16
N GLU A 330 10.57 -22.11 -2.11
CA GLU A 330 11.10 -22.77 -0.89
C GLU A 330 10.07 -22.97 0.24
N TYR A 331 8.84 -22.46 0.11
CA TYR A 331 7.80 -22.53 1.16
C TYR A 331 6.62 -23.44 0.77
N GLU A 332 6.92 -24.66 0.32
CA GLU A 332 5.92 -25.71 0.06
C GLU A 332 5.47 -26.38 1.37
N ASP A 333 4.37 -25.90 1.96
CA ASP A 333 3.22 -26.77 2.31
C ASP A 333 2.10 -25.94 2.96
N GLY A 334 1.08 -25.61 2.16
CA GLY A 334 -0.28 -25.92 2.57
C GLY A 334 -1.00 -25.03 3.58
N GLU A 335 -0.55 -23.81 3.87
CA GLU A 335 -1.34 -22.76 4.54
C GLU A 335 -0.71 -21.42 4.16
N LYS A 336 -1.21 -20.75 3.10
CA LYS A 336 -0.72 -19.45 2.62
C LYS A 336 -1.06 -18.29 3.56
N THR A 337 -0.79 -18.39 4.85
CA THR A 337 -0.46 -17.21 5.66
C THR A 337 0.95 -16.81 5.26
N PHE A 338 1.14 -15.57 4.81
CA PHE A 338 2.49 -15.02 4.66
C PHE A 338 3.02 -14.74 6.07
N ASP A 339 3.43 -15.78 6.79
CA ASP A 339 4.32 -15.63 7.94
C ASP A 339 5.70 -15.28 7.38
N CYS A 340 5.91 -14.02 7.01
CA CYS A 340 7.26 -13.48 6.95
C CYS A 340 7.81 -13.52 8.37
N ALA A 341 8.58 -14.57 8.65
CA ALA A 341 9.50 -14.80 9.75
C ALA A 341 9.24 -14.03 11.05
N TRP A 342 8.86 -14.76 12.10
CA TRP A 342 9.21 -14.41 13.46
C TRP A 342 10.75 -14.33 13.59
N VAL A 343 11.33 -13.14 13.51
CA VAL A 343 12.74 -12.88 13.81
C VAL A 343 12.85 -12.47 15.28
N PRO A 344 13.67 -13.14 16.12
CA PRO A 344 13.79 -12.79 17.53
C PRO A 344 14.22 -11.33 17.73
N GLY A 345 13.31 -10.50 18.26
CA GLY A 345 13.55 -9.07 18.56
C GLY A 345 13.01 -8.07 17.54
N GLN A 346 12.14 -8.51 16.62
CA GLN A 346 11.39 -7.62 15.73
C GLN A 346 9.88 -7.87 15.89
N GLY A 347 9.09 -6.80 15.72
CA GLY A 347 7.64 -6.78 15.87
C GLY A 347 6.91 -7.80 14.99
N ARG A 348 5.63 -7.98 15.28
CA ARG A 348 4.76 -8.95 14.62
C ARG A 348 4.43 -8.47 13.20
N ILE A 349 4.73 -9.30 12.19
CA ILE A 349 4.15 -9.15 10.85
C ILE A 349 2.81 -9.88 10.90
N ASP A 350 1.72 -9.14 10.88
CA ASP A 350 0.37 -9.72 10.81
C ASP A 350 -0.08 -9.72 9.36
N VAL A 351 -0.15 -10.92 8.78
CA VAL A 351 -0.90 -11.17 7.54
C VAL A 351 -2.19 -11.82 7.95
N GLU A 352 -3.26 -11.03 7.99
CA GLU A 352 -4.60 -11.52 8.28
C GLU A 352 -5.08 -12.36 7.10
N ARG A 353 -4.91 -13.68 7.21
CA ARG A 353 -5.66 -14.64 6.42
C ARG A 353 -6.73 -15.21 7.35
N TYR A 354 -7.97 -14.80 7.11
CA TYR A 354 -9.12 -15.35 7.81
C TYR A 354 -9.43 -16.74 7.21
N GLU A 355 -9.39 -17.78 8.04
CA GLU A 355 -9.75 -19.17 7.70
C GLU A 355 -11.26 -19.44 7.79
#